data_AF-A0A841LDZ0-F1
#
_entry.id   AF-A0A841LDZ0-F1
#
_cell.length_a   1.000
_cell.length_b   1.000
_cell.length_c   1.000
_cell.angle_alpha   90.00
_cell.angle_beta   90.00
_cell.angle_gamma   90.00
#
_symmetry.space_group_name_H-M   'P 1'
#
loop_
_entity.id
_entity.type
_entity.pdbx_description
1 polymer ?
#
loop_
_entity_poly.entity_id
_entity_poly.type
_entity_poly.pdbx_seq_one_letter_code
_entity_poly.pdbx_strand_id
1 'polypeptide(L)'
;MKNKSLEQSATRNFIRRSPNFFKSFSAVTKAKGFSLSGMSAAVGMTSRGKITARSAIDNMSKQEDGGVIDHGLDYLSGSRKNLNTKSKVKAINFYNKNKVVSGRSRTRGGSLKSKFVARAFRSLNENKPMFFNSIKGNYLMSVQSIKKSKRGKVKIKSRLLLKSRKGAPVNIKATHFTREAAEITIRKIERFYHDQAHKQFKRALNISR
;
A
#
# COMPACT_ATOMS: atom_id res chain seq x y z
N MET A 1 -4.29 31.16 7.40
CA MET A 1 -4.73 30.04 6.53
C MET A 1 -5.76 29.21 7.28
N LYS A 2 -7.02 29.14 6.83
CA LYS A 2 -8.05 28.32 7.50
C LYS A 2 -7.58 26.86 7.57
N ASN A 3 -7.50 26.32 8.79
CA ASN A 3 -7.16 24.92 9.05
C ASN A 3 -8.21 24.04 8.36
N LYS A 4 -7.90 23.55 7.16
CA LYS A 4 -8.69 22.52 6.49
C LYS A 4 -8.68 21.30 7.40
N SER A 5 -9.85 20.70 7.65
CA SER A 5 -9.93 19.49 8.46
C SER A 5 -8.96 18.43 7.91
N LEU A 6 -8.45 17.56 8.78
CA LEU A 6 -7.55 16.47 8.39
C LEU A 6 -8.11 15.69 7.18
N GLU A 7 -9.43 15.52 7.14
CA GLU A 7 -10.16 14.88 6.04
C GLU A 7 -10.10 15.66 4.72
N GLN A 8 -10.29 16.98 4.73
CA GLN A 8 -10.20 17.80 3.52
C GLN A 8 -8.78 17.80 2.95
N SER A 9 -7.77 17.81 3.81
CA SER A 9 -6.37 17.68 3.39
C SER A 9 -6.09 16.28 2.83
N ALA A 10 -6.60 15.23 3.47
CA ALA A 10 -6.40 13.86 3.03
C ALA A 10 -7.07 13.60 1.67
N THR A 11 -8.31 14.05 1.48
CA THR A 11 -9.06 13.87 0.23
C THR A 11 -8.41 14.58 -0.97
N ARG A 12 -7.73 15.71 -0.72
CA ARG A 12 -7.00 16.43 -1.77
C ARG A 12 -5.70 15.75 -2.18
N ASN A 13 -4.99 15.13 -1.23
CA ASN A 13 -3.64 14.61 -1.45
C ASN A 13 -3.60 13.10 -1.72
N PHE A 14 -4.62 12.35 -1.28
CA PHE A 14 -4.68 10.90 -1.39
C PHE A 14 -5.89 10.46 -2.22
N ILE A 15 -5.67 9.47 -3.08
CA ILE A 15 -6.75 8.82 -3.81
C ILE A 15 -7.40 7.78 -2.88
N ARG A 16 -8.70 7.94 -2.63
CA ARG A 16 -9.50 6.98 -1.86
C ARG A 16 -9.74 5.73 -2.72
N ARG A 17 -8.92 4.69 -2.53
CA ARG A 17 -8.98 3.44 -3.32
C ARG A 17 -10.14 2.52 -2.94
N SER A 18 -10.59 2.57 -1.68
CA SER A 18 -11.69 1.74 -1.18
C SER A 18 -12.39 2.48 -0.04
N PRO A 19 -13.51 3.19 -0.30
CA PRO A 19 -14.22 3.98 0.70
C PRO A 19 -14.64 3.18 1.94
N ASN A 20 -15.02 1.92 1.76
CA ASN A 20 -15.55 1.06 2.81
C ASN A 20 -14.56 -0.05 3.22
N PHE A 21 -13.25 0.18 3.09
CA PHE A 21 -12.24 -0.85 3.38
C PHE A 21 -12.39 -1.41 4.80
N PHE A 22 -12.32 -0.55 5.81
CA PHE A 22 -12.42 -0.97 7.20
C PHE A 22 -13.77 -1.63 7.51
N LYS A 23 -14.89 -1.08 7.03
CA LYS A 23 -16.22 -1.68 7.22
C LYS A 23 -16.35 -3.08 6.57
N SER A 24 -15.74 -3.28 5.41
CA SER A 24 -15.86 -4.53 4.65
C SER A 24 -14.99 -5.65 5.20
N PHE A 25 -13.86 -5.28 5.81
CA PHE A 25 -12.83 -6.22 6.25
C PHE A 25 -12.71 -6.30 7.77
N SER A 26 -13.39 -5.45 8.54
CA SER A 26 -13.49 -5.66 9.99
C SER A 26 -14.42 -6.84 10.28
N ALA A 27 -14.01 -7.65 11.25
CA ALA A 27 -14.88 -8.63 11.88
C ALA A 27 -14.68 -8.58 13.38
N VAL A 28 -15.76 -8.93 14.08
CA VAL A 28 -15.77 -9.03 15.53
C VAL A 28 -15.95 -10.50 15.87
N THR A 29 -15.01 -11.07 16.62
CA THR A 29 -15.27 -12.28 17.36
C THR A 29 -16.07 -11.88 18.59
N LYS A 30 -17.38 -12.17 18.54
CA LYS A 30 -18.28 -11.90 19.67
C LYS A 30 -17.83 -12.69 20.89
N ALA A 31 -18.00 -12.11 22.07
CA ALA A 31 -17.81 -12.82 23.32
C ALA A 31 -18.71 -14.06 23.38
N LYS A 32 -18.16 -15.15 23.92
CA LYS A 32 -18.88 -16.42 24.13
C LYS A 32 -18.86 -16.76 25.63
N GLY A 33 -19.97 -17.26 26.15
CA GLY A 33 -20.13 -17.64 27.55
C GLY A 33 -20.91 -16.64 28.39
N PHE A 34 -21.32 -17.06 29.59
CA PHE A 34 -22.11 -16.28 30.56
C PHE A 34 -21.28 -15.69 31.70
N SER A 35 -20.02 -16.11 31.87
CA SER A 35 -19.15 -15.61 32.94
C SER A 35 -18.54 -14.26 32.57
N LEU A 36 -18.88 -13.22 33.33
CA LEU A 36 -18.41 -11.85 33.14
C LEU A 36 -16.88 -11.71 33.26
N SER A 37 -16.23 -12.53 34.11
CA SER A 37 -14.78 -12.44 34.36
C SER A 37 -13.93 -12.94 33.18
N GLY A 38 -14.50 -13.75 32.29
CA GLY A 38 -13.83 -14.29 31.10
C GLY A 38 -14.35 -13.75 29.76
N MET A 39 -15.36 -12.86 29.78
CA MET A 39 -15.95 -12.33 28.55
C MET A 39 -14.96 -11.40 27.84
N SER A 40 -14.47 -11.85 26.68
CA SER A 40 -13.65 -11.04 25.77
C SER A 40 -14.25 -11.02 24.37
N ALA A 41 -14.20 -9.87 23.72
CA ALA A 41 -14.51 -9.73 22.30
C ALA A 41 -13.29 -9.14 21.61
N ALA A 42 -12.91 -9.71 20.47
CA ALA A 42 -11.80 -9.18 19.68
C ALA A 42 -12.31 -8.61 18.37
N VAL A 43 -11.74 -7.48 17.97
CA VAL A 43 -11.99 -6.84 16.69
C VAL A 43 -10.72 -6.96 15.87
N GLY A 44 -10.83 -7.47 14.65
CA GLY A 44 -9.70 -7.66 13.76
C GLY A 44 -10.07 -7.41 12.31
N MET A 45 -9.04 -7.35 11.45
CA MET A 45 -9.24 -7.33 10.01
C MET A 45 -9.15 -8.75 9.45
N THR A 46 -10.13 -9.16 8.67
CA THR A 46 -10.20 -10.46 8.00
C THR A 46 -10.47 -10.26 6.51
N SER A 47 -9.82 -11.08 5.68
CA SER A 47 -9.98 -10.99 4.23
C SER A 47 -11.32 -11.54 3.72
N ARG A 48 -12.11 -12.25 4.55
CA ARG A 48 -13.39 -12.91 4.18
C ARG A 48 -13.37 -13.53 2.76
N GLY A 49 -12.26 -14.17 2.38
CA GLY A 49 -12.08 -14.80 1.06
C GLY A 49 -11.82 -13.86 -0.13
N LYS A 50 -11.81 -12.53 0.05
CA LYS A 50 -11.51 -11.57 -1.03
C LYS A 50 -10.00 -11.49 -1.26
N ILE A 51 -9.53 -12.13 -2.34
CA ILE A 51 -8.12 -12.15 -2.77
C ILE A 51 -7.55 -10.72 -2.94
N THR A 52 -8.37 -9.77 -3.39
CA THR A 52 -7.94 -8.40 -3.70
C THR A 52 -7.44 -7.60 -2.50
N ALA A 53 -7.85 -7.95 -1.27
CA ALA A 53 -7.46 -7.24 -0.05
C ALA A 53 -6.53 -8.05 0.86
N ARG A 54 -6.27 -9.32 0.55
CA ARG A 54 -5.48 -10.22 1.40
C ARG A 54 -4.09 -9.66 1.70
N SER A 55 -3.39 -9.14 0.71
CA SER A 55 -2.06 -8.54 0.90
C SER A 55 -2.11 -7.24 1.70
N ALA A 56 -3.20 -6.46 1.59
CA ALA A 56 -3.34 -5.23 2.36
C ALA A 56 -3.52 -5.55 3.85
N ILE A 57 -4.37 -6.53 4.16
CA ILE A 57 -4.64 -6.98 5.53
C ILE A 57 -3.40 -7.63 6.15
N ASP A 58 -2.73 -8.52 5.42
CA ASP A 58 -1.48 -9.15 5.87
C ASP A 58 -0.39 -8.11 6.18
N ASN A 59 -0.20 -7.14 5.28
CA ASN A 59 0.78 -6.08 5.50
C ASN A 59 0.40 -5.14 6.65
N MET A 60 -0.89 -4.94 6.93
CA MET A 60 -1.34 -4.17 8.09
C MET A 60 -1.08 -4.93 9.40
N SER A 61 -1.37 -6.23 9.45
CA SER A 61 -1.06 -7.07 10.61
C SER A 61 0.45 -7.11 10.88
N LYS A 62 1.27 -7.23 9.84
CA LYS A 62 2.74 -7.17 9.98
C LYS A 62 3.28 -5.80 10.42
N GLN A 63 2.56 -4.71 10.17
CA GLN A 63 2.90 -3.40 10.73
C GLN A 63 2.53 -3.33 12.21
N GLU A 64 1.41 -3.95 12.59
CA GLU A 64 0.95 -3.96 13.97
C GLU A 64 1.81 -4.83 14.88
N ASP A 65 2.02 -6.09 14.50
CA ASP A 65 2.68 -7.12 15.32
C ASP A 65 4.13 -7.38 14.90
N GLY A 66 4.59 -6.74 13.83
CA GLY A 66 5.90 -6.99 13.23
C GLY A 66 5.87 -8.17 12.24
N GLY A 67 6.97 -8.35 11.51
CA GLY A 67 7.13 -9.47 10.59
C GLY A 67 7.82 -9.10 9.28
N VAL A 68 7.71 -9.98 8.29
CA VAL A 68 8.45 -9.86 7.04
C VAL A 68 7.51 -9.63 5.85
N ILE A 69 7.79 -8.57 5.08
CA ILE A 69 7.10 -8.29 3.81
C ILE A 69 8.06 -8.61 2.66
N ASP A 70 7.81 -9.74 2.02
CA ASP A 70 8.59 -10.33 0.93
C ASP A 70 7.94 -10.16 -0.46
N HIS A 71 6.72 -9.62 -0.52
CA HIS A 71 5.96 -9.45 -1.75
C HIS A 71 5.73 -7.98 -2.08
N GLY A 72 5.38 -7.70 -3.34
CA GLY A 72 5.19 -6.35 -3.84
C GLY A 72 6.44 -5.72 -4.44
N LEU A 73 6.39 -4.39 -4.62
CA LEU A 73 7.42 -3.59 -5.27
C LEU A 73 7.91 -2.51 -4.31
N ASP A 74 9.21 -2.28 -4.29
CA ASP A 74 9.84 -1.23 -3.52
C ASP A 74 10.45 -0.14 -4.41
N TYR A 75 10.36 1.10 -3.96
CA TYR A 75 10.82 2.27 -4.71
C TYR A 75 12.31 2.53 -4.49
N LEU A 76 13.08 2.42 -5.58
CA LEU A 76 14.52 2.66 -5.58
C LEU A 76 14.86 4.15 -5.61
N SER A 77 16.11 4.49 -5.34
CA SER A 77 16.64 5.86 -5.41
C SER A 77 16.29 6.58 -6.72
N GLY A 78 16.35 5.88 -7.85
CA GLY A 78 15.99 6.42 -9.16
C GLY A 78 14.56 6.95 -9.28
N SER A 79 13.65 6.48 -8.43
CA SER A 79 12.25 6.94 -8.39
C SER A 79 12.04 8.18 -7.51
N ARG A 80 13.03 8.56 -6.70
CA ARG A 80 12.90 9.57 -5.63
C ARG A 80 13.50 10.92 -6.02
N LYS A 81 13.15 11.97 -5.25
CA LYS A 81 13.74 13.32 -5.42
C LYS A 81 15.25 13.25 -5.15
N ASN A 82 16.04 13.95 -5.96
CA ASN A 82 17.51 14.01 -5.82
C ASN A 82 18.22 12.65 -5.76
N LEU A 83 17.59 11.58 -6.28
CA LEU A 83 18.13 10.22 -6.26
C LEU A 83 18.50 9.70 -4.86
N ASN A 84 17.82 10.19 -3.82
CA ASN A 84 18.07 9.82 -2.42
C ASN A 84 16.99 8.85 -1.91
N THR A 85 17.39 7.78 -1.22
CA THR A 85 16.48 6.79 -0.61
C THR A 85 15.61 7.39 0.49
N LYS A 86 16.12 8.37 1.23
CA LYS A 86 15.40 9.06 2.31
C LYS A 86 14.37 10.09 1.80
N SER A 87 14.42 10.45 0.53
CA SER A 87 13.53 11.47 -0.02
C SER A 87 12.22 10.87 -0.55
N LYS A 88 11.22 11.75 -0.72
CA LYS A 88 9.91 11.39 -1.27
C LYS A 88 10.04 10.90 -2.72
N VAL A 89 9.23 9.91 -3.08
CA VAL A 89 9.07 9.43 -4.45
C VAL A 89 8.47 10.55 -5.31
N LYS A 90 8.98 10.74 -6.53
CA LYS A 90 8.42 11.73 -7.47
C LYS A 90 7.05 11.24 -7.94
N ALA A 91 6.05 12.12 -7.99
CA ALA A 91 4.68 11.75 -8.37
C ALA A 91 4.60 11.05 -9.74
N ILE A 92 5.40 11.50 -10.71
CA ILE A 92 5.50 10.87 -12.05
C ILE A 92 5.97 9.41 -12.00
N ASN A 93 6.69 9.02 -10.96
CA ASN A 93 7.24 7.67 -10.80
C ASN A 93 6.32 6.75 -9.97
N PHE A 94 5.17 7.24 -9.47
CA PHE A 94 4.23 6.38 -8.76
C PHE A 94 3.78 5.23 -9.65
N TYR A 95 3.85 4.02 -9.11
CA TYR A 95 3.46 2.82 -9.81
C TYR A 95 1.97 2.89 -10.19
N ASN A 96 1.71 2.81 -11.49
CA ASN A 96 0.39 2.69 -12.06
C ASN A 96 0.42 1.59 -13.11
N LYS A 97 -0.33 0.50 -12.86
CA LYS A 97 -0.39 -0.68 -13.74
C LYS A 97 -0.75 -0.31 -15.19
N ASN A 98 -1.61 0.70 -15.38
CA ASN A 98 -2.07 1.16 -16.70
C ASN A 98 -1.01 2.00 -17.44
N LYS A 99 -0.01 2.50 -16.72
CA LYS A 99 1.12 3.28 -17.28
C LYS A 99 2.39 2.45 -17.45
N VAL A 100 2.31 1.13 -17.34
CA VAL A 100 3.42 0.23 -17.67
C VAL A 100 3.21 -0.29 -19.09
N VAL A 101 4.30 -0.46 -19.85
CA VAL A 101 4.24 -1.07 -21.18
C VAL A 101 3.55 -2.43 -21.07
N SER A 102 2.35 -2.53 -21.63
CA SER A 102 1.51 -3.73 -21.59
C SER A 102 1.94 -4.72 -22.68
N GLY A 103 2.05 -5.99 -22.32
CA GLY A 103 2.19 -7.09 -23.27
C GLY A 103 3.60 -7.65 -23.47
N ARG A 104 3.63 -8.96 -23.80
CA ARG A 104 4.77 -9.62 -24.45
C ARG A 104 5.05 -8.88 -25.76
N SER A 105 6.33 -8.78 -26.14
CA SER A 105 6.73 -8.23 -27.44
C SER A 105 5.85 -8.83 -28.55
N ARG A 106 5.24 -8.01 -29.41
CA ARG A 106 4.37 -8.48 -30.51
C ARG A 106 5.12 -9.35 -31.53
N THR A 107 6.45 -9.37 -31.49
CA THR A 107 7.29 -10.28 -32.25
C THR A 107 7.09 -11.73 -31.79
N ARG A 108 6.24 -12.47 -32.51
CA ARG A 108 6.27 -13.94 -32.53
C ARG A 108 7.67 -14.37 -33.01
N GLY A 109 8.35 -15.26 -32.27
CA GLY A 109 9.59 -15.90 -32.74
C GLY A 109 10.95 -15.19 -32.54
N GLY A 110 11.18 -14.45 -31.45
CA GLY A 110 12.48 -13.80 -31.16
C GLY A 110 13.21 -14.28 -29.89
N SER A 111 14.54 -14.12 -29.86
CA SER A 111 15.39 -14.36 -28.68
C SER A 111 15.02 -13.44 -27.51
N LEU A 112 15.34 -13.83 -26.26
CA LEU A 112 15.07 -13.00 -25.06
C LEU A 112 15.67 -11.59 -25.17
N LYS A 113 16.86 -11.47 -25.77
CA LYS A 113 17.53 -10.18 -26.01
C LYS A 113 16.75 -9.31 -26.99
N SER A 114 16.30 -9.88 -28.12
CA SER A 114 15.49 -9.13 -29.11
C SER A 114 14.18 -8.63 -28.51
N LYS A 115 13.49 -9.46 -27.72
CA LYS A 115 12.25 -9.11 -27.00
C LYS A 115 12.49 -8.00 -25.97
N PHE A 116 13.63 -8.02 -25.28
CA PHE A 116 14.00 -6.95 -24.35
C PHE A 116 14.20 -5.62 -25.09
N VAL A 117 14.98 -5.63 -26.17
CA VAL A 117 15.25 -4.42 -26.97
C VAL A 117 13.95 -3.86 -27.56
N ALA A 118 13.08 -4.69 -28.13
CA ALA A 118 11.78 -4.26 -28.64
C ALA A 118 10.90 -3.60 -27.55
N ARG A 119 10.87 -4.18 -26.35
CA ARG A 119 10.17 -3.58 -25.20
C ARG A 119 10.81 -2.27 -24.74
N ALA A 120 12.14 -2.15 -24.82
CA ALA A 120 12.85 -0.92 -24.49
C ALA A 120 12.54 0.21 -25.46
N PHE A 121 12.49 -0.07 -26.77
CA PHE A 121 12.03 0.90 -27.77
C PHE A 121 10.60 1.34 -27.53
N ARG A 122 9.71 0.39 -27.23
CA ARG A 122 8.31 0.71 -26.90
C ARG A 122 8.18 1.55 -25.62
N SER A 123 9.00 1.25 -24.61
CA SER A 123 9.08 2.03 -23.38
C SER A 123 9.48 3.48 -23.63
N LEU A 124 10.46 3.69 -24.52
CA LEU A 124 10.90 5.02 -24.93
C LEU A 124 9.81 5.75 -25.74
N ASN A 125 9.24 5.11 -26.75
CA ASN A 125 8.24 5.73 -27.64
C ASN A 125 6.94 6.07 -26.90
N GLU A 126 6.47 5.19 -26.00
CA GLU A 126 5.25 5.43 -25.23
C GLU A 126 5.49 6.23 -23.94
N ASN A 127 6.73 6.59 -23.61
CA ASN A 127 7.12 7.18 -22.32
C ASN A 127 6.60 6.39 -21.11
N LYS A 128 6.53 5.07 -21.22
CA LYS A 128 6.03 4.16 -20.17
C LYS A 128 7.13 3.28 -19.62
N PRO A 129 7.25 3.10 -18.30
CA PRO A 129 8.18 2.11 -17.74
C PRO A 129 7.85 0.67 -18.17
N MET A 130 8.86 -0.19 -18.15
CA MET A 130 8.76 -1.62 -18.46
C MET A 130 9.39 -2.48 -17.37
N PHE A 131 8.83 -3.68 -17.17
CA PHE A 131 9.43 -4.69 -16.30
C PHE A 131 10.55 -5.45 -17.01
N PHE A 132 11.64 -5.72 -16.29
CA PHE A 132 12.68 -6.65 -16.73
C PHE A 132 13.15 -7.54 -15.58
N ASN A 133 13.47 -8.78 -15.92
CA ASN A 133 14.01 -9.74 -14.97
C ASN A 133 15.54 -9.69 -15.01
N SER A 134 16.15 -9.58 -13.85
CA SER A 134 17.58 -9.73 -13.60
C SER A 134 17.80 -10.90 -12.64
N ILE A 135 19.05 -11.36 -12.50
CA ILE A 135 19.44 -12.36 -11.51
C ILE A 135 19.03 -11.92 -10.08
N LYS A 136 19.13 -10.61 -9.80
CA LYS A 136 18.77 -10.01 -8.50
C LYS A 136 17.26 -9.80 -8.30
N GLY A 137 16.43 -10.22 -9.25
CA GLY A 137 14.97 -10.11 -9.22
C GLY A 137 14.37 -9.30 -10.36
N ASN A 138 13.06 -9.07 -10.27
CA ASN A 138 12.31 -8.29 -11.25
C ASN A 138 12.33 -6.80 -10.89
N TYR A 139 12.54 -5.94 -11.88
CA TYR A 139 12.67 -4.51 -11.73
C TYR A 139 11.74 -3.79 -12.71
N LEU A 140 11.21 -2.65 -12.28
CA LEU A 140 10.56 -1.70 -13.16
C LEU A 140 11.58 -0.63 -13.55
N MET A 141 11.83 -0.46 -14.85
CA MET A 141 12.75 0.55 -15.38
C MET A 141 12.03 1.49 -16.34
N SER A 142 12.49 2.73 -16.42
CA SER A 142 12.14 3.68 -17.48
C SER A 142 13.34 3.85 -18.40
N VAL A 143 13.13 3.68 -19.69
CA VAL A 143 14.16 3.91 -20.71
C VAL A 143 14.27 5.41 -20.96
N GLN A 144 15.49 5.94 -20.92
CA GLN A 144 15.79 7.36 -21.14
C GLN A 144 16.30 7.63 -22.55
N SER A 145 17.13 6.73 -23.09
CA SER A 145 17.61 6.83 -24.46
C SER A 145 18.12 5.50 -24.97
N ILE A 146 18.09 5.34 -26.29
CA ILE A 146 18.64 4.19 -26.99
C ILE A 146 19.57 4.72 -28.08
N LYS A 147 20.83 4.30 -28.09
CA LYS A 147 21.83 4.73 -29.06
C LYS A 147 22.52 3.51 -29.70
N LYS A 148 22.76 3.56 -31.01
CA LYS A 148 23.63 2.58 -31.68
C LYS A 148 25.08 2.98 -31.43
N SER A 149 25.91 2.04 -30.98
CA SER A 149 27.35 2.24 -30.87
C SER A 149 28.01 2.13 -32.25
N LYS A 150 29.22 2.70 -32.37
CA LYS A 150 30.05 2.58 -33.59
C LYS A 150 30.28 1.13 -34.04
N ARG A 151 30.24 0.16 -33.11
CA ARG A 151 30.38 -1.29 -33.37
C ARG A 151 29.05 -2.03 -33.53
N GLY A 152 27.97 -1.33 -33.89
CA GLY A 152 26.64 -1.94 -34.10
C GLY A 152 25.87 -2.35 -32.84
N LYS A 153 26.50 -2.38 -31.65
CA LYS A 153 25.82 -2.71 -30.37
C LYS A 153 24.84 -1.62 -29.96
N VAL A 154 23.65 -2.00 -29.49
CA VAL A 154 22.64 -1.08 -28.97
C VAL A 154 22.94 -0.78 -27.50
N LYS A 155 23.13 0.50 -27.15
CA LYS A 155 23.28 1.00 -25.78
C LYS A 155 21.96 1.60 -25.30
N ILE A 156 21.40 1.06 -24.22
CA ILE A 156 20.15 1.52 -23.63
C ILE A 156 20.49 2.22 -22.30
N LYS A 157 20.25 3.53 -22.22
CA LYS A 157 20.30 4.27 -20.96
C LYS A 157 18.94 4.14 -20.28
N SER A 158 18.91 3.55 -19.09
CA SER A 158 17.68 3.30 -18.34
C SER A 158 17.83 3.71 -16.89
N ARG A 159 16.72 4.07 -16.26
CA ARG A 159 16.63 4.38 -14.84
C ARG A 159 15.76 3.34 -14.13
N LEU A 160 16.30 2.72 -13.09
CA LEU A 160 15.56 1.79 -12.25
C LEU A 160 14.60 2.57 -11.33
N LEU A 161 13.33 2.19 -11.33
CA LEU A 161 12.28 2.84 -10.56
C LEU A 161 11.87 1.98 -9.36
N LEU A 162 11.53 0.72 -9.61
CA LEU A 162 11.12 -0.21 -8.57
C LEU A 162 11.86 -1.55 -8.67
N LYS A 163 11.95 -2.25 -7.54
CA LYS A 163 12.43 -3.64 -7.44
C LYS A 163 11.39 -4.50 -6.75
N SER A 164 11.22 -5.75 -7.17
CA SER A 164 10.43 -6.74 -6.45
C SER A 164 11.06 -7.12 -5.11
N ARG A 165 10.23 -7.28 -4.08
CA ARG A 165 10.67 -7.68 -2.74
C ARG A 165 10.98 -9.18 -2.59
N LYS A 166 10.68 -10.01 -3.60
CA LYS A 166 10.83 -11.48 -3.55
C LYS A 166 12.26 -11.98 -3.25
N GLY A 167 13.28 -11.14 -3.45
CA GLY A 167 14.68 -11.44 -3.10
C GLY A 167 15.36 -10.35 -2.25
N ALA A 168 14.56 -9.48 -1.63
CA ALA A 168 15.01 -8.44 -0.72
C ALA A 168 13.83 -8.10 0.20
N PRO A 169 13.49 -9.00 1.15
CA PRO A 169 12.37 -8.79 2.05
C PRO A 169 12.64 -7.61 2.98
N VAL A 170 11.56 -6.98 3.45
CA VAL A 170 11.64 -5.89 4.43
C VAL A 170 11.14 -6.40 5.77
N ASN A 171 11.98 -6.29 6.79
CA ASN A 171 11.63 -6.57 8.17
C ASN A 171 10.93 -5.34 8.75
N ILE A 172 9.70 -5.54 9.20
CA ILE A 172 8.88 -4.50 9.81
C ILE A 172 8.95 -4.66 11.32
N LYS A 173 9.30 -3.57 12.00
CA LYS A 173 9.18 -3.48 13.46
C LYS A 173 7.72 -3.24 13.81
N ALA A 174 7.23 -3.96 14.83
CA ALA A 174 5.89 -3.77 15.36
C ALA A 174 5.70 -2.31 15.80
N THR A 175 4.58 -1.71 15.42
CA THR A 175 4.22 -0.34 15.82
C THR A 175 3.09 -0.29 16.82
N HIS A 176 2.32 -1.38 16.99
CA HIS A 176 1.18 -1.47 17.93
C HIS A 176 0.18 -0.31 17.86
N PHE A 177 0.06 0.35 16.70
CA PHE A 177 -0.70 1.58 16.56
C PHE A 177 -2.19 1.36 16.84
N THR A 178 -2.74 0.25 16.33
CA THR A 178 -4.17 -0.04 16.54
C THR A 178 -4.46 -0.48 17.96
N ARG A 179 -3.56 -1.24 18.58
CA ARG A 179 -3.65 -1.68 19.98
C ARG A 179 -3.61 -0.47 20.92
N GLU A 180 -2.63 0.40 20.76
CA GLU A 180 -2.52 1.64 21.55
C GLU A 180 -3.75 2.54 21.38
N ALA A 181 -4.21 2.73 20.14
CA ALA A 181 -5.42 3.50 19.88
C ALA A 181 -6.63 2.85 20.55
N ALA A 182 -6.77 1.52 20.49
CA ALA A 182 -7.87 0.81 21.14
C ALA A 182 -7.84 0.97 22.66
N GLU A 183 -6.68 0.81 23.30
CA GLU A 183 -6.52 0.99 24.75
C GLU A 183 -6.90 2.40 25.21
N ILE A 184 -6.44 3.44 24.49
CA ILE A 184 -6.81 4.83 24.78
C ILE A 184 -8.32 5.04 24.61
N THR A 185 -8.93 4.42 23.60
CA THR A 185 -10.36 4.59 23.31
C THR A 185 -11.24 3.84 24.31
N ILE A 186 -10.83 2.64 24.75
CA ILE A 186 -11.53 1.84 25.77
C ILE A 186 -11.70 2.64 27.07
N ARG A 187 -10.66 3.35 27.52
CA ARG A 187 -10.74 4.22 28.70
C ARG A 187 -11.77 5.35 28.54
N LYS A 188 -12.05 5.78 27.31
CA LYS A 188 -13.06 6.81 27.01
C LYS A 188 -14.46 6.21 26.83
N ILE A 189 -14.56 4.92 26.51
CA ILE A 189 -15.83 4.23 26.28
C ILE A 189 -16.65 4.17 27.58
N GLU A 190 -16.03 3.94 28.73
CA GLU A 190 -16.75 3.97 30.02
C GLU A 190 -17.43 5.31 30.27
N ARG A 191 -16.69 6.43 30.10
CA ARG A 191 -17.26 7.78 30.20
C ARG A 191 -18.36 8.01 29.17
N PHE A 192 -18.17 7.54 27.94
CA PHE A 192 -19.18 7.63 26.89
C PHE A 192 -20.48 6.90 27.28
N TYR A 193 -20.40 5.66 27.79
CA TYR A 193 -21.58 4.93 28.25
C TYR A 193 -22.25 5.63 29.44
N HIS A 194 -21.47 6.11 30.40
CA HIS A 194 -22.00 6.87 31.53
C HIS A 194 -22.75 8.13 31.07
N ASP A 195 -22.14 8.94 30.20
CA ASP A 195 -22.75 10.17 29.66
C ASP A 195 -24.02 9.89 28.84
N GLN A 196 -24.02 8.82 28.04
CA GLN A 196 -25.20 8.43 27.27
C GLN A 196 -26.32 7.89 28.16
N ALA A 197 -25.99 7.08 29.17
CA ALA A 197 -26.96 6.64 30.17
C ALA A 197 -27.58 7.85 30.88
N HIS A 198 -26.75 8.81 31.29
CA HIS A 198 -27.21 10.03 31.94
C HIS A 198 -28.13 10.88 31.04
N LYS A 199 -27.85 10.95 29.73
CA LYS A 199 -28.74 11.59 28.74
C LYS A 199 -30.07 10.86 28.60
N GLN A 200 -30.05 9.52 28.58
CA GLN A 200 -31.28 8.72 28.51
C GLN A 200 -32.12 8.87 29.78
N PHE A 201 -31.51 8.86 30.97
CA PHE A 201 -32.22 9.13 32.22
C PHE A 201 -32.83 10.53 32.25
N LYS A 202 -32.10 11.57 31.83
CA LYS A 202 -32.64 12.94 31.73
C LYS A 202 -33.83 13.03 30.76
N ARG A 203 -33.76 12.29 29.64
CA ARG A 203 -34.83 12.23 28.64
C ARG A 203 -36.06 11.46 29.16
N ALA A 204 -35.86 10.35 29.86
CA ALA A 204 -36.93 9.52 30.42
C ALA A 204 -37.63 10.20 31.61
N LEU A 205 -36.89 10.97 32.41
CA LEU A 205 -37.42 11.70 33.56
C LEU A 205 -38.06 13.05 33.18
N ASN A 206 -38.16 13.39 31.89
CA ASN A 206 -38.65 14.70 31.42
C ASN A 206 -38.04 15.89 32.17
N ILE A 207 -36.75 15.80 32.53
CA ILE A 207 -36.01 16.98 32.99
C ILE A 207 -35.59 17.75 31.74
N SER A 208 -36.59 18.27 31.03
CA SER A 208 -36.44 19.45 30.21
C SER A 208 -36.07 20.58 31.17
N ARG A 209 -35.01 21.33 30.82
CA ARG A 209 -34.80 22.65 31.41
C ARG A 209 -36.07 23.47 31.36
#